data_AF-A0AAV2QY55-F1
#
_entry.id   AF-A0AAV2QY55-F1
#
_cell.length_a   1.000
_cell.length_b   1.000
_cell.length_c   1.000
_cell.angle_alpha   90.00
_cell.angle_beta   90.00
_cell.angle_gamma   90.00
#
_symmetry.space_group_name_H-M   'P 1'
#
loop_
_entity.id
_entity.type
_entity.pdbx_description
1 polymer ?
#
loop_
_entity_poly.entity_id
_entity_poly.type
_entity_poly.pdbx_seq_one_letter_code
_entity_poly.pdbx_strand_id
1 'polypeptide(L)'
;MTSENKKMSKVETKMPEKDILEYGVVSKKDAEQIWPLLSKAFFPREPIIRMTRAVLSHLEASFNVFKAEKVDKVGEMAMLTVDPKYAGRGIARKLVQMAEDLLVKKGITIAYSQATNIVSHKVFTKCGYETRLTIDFEPFELNGKRILDLSKMEGTTKAAIVTKNIGISKENKL
;
A
#
# COMPACT_ATOMS: atom_id res chain seq x y z
N MET A 1 51.30 28.19 -13.53
CA MET A 1 50.85 26.81 -13.23
C MET A 1 49.36 26.76 -13.42
N THR A 2 48.93 25.73 -14.15
CA THR A 2 47.72 25.54 -14.95
C THR A 2 46.41 25.55 -14.17
N SER A 3 45.47 26.42 -14.59
CA SER A 3 44.04 26.27 -14.35
C SER A 3 43.46 25.30 -15.38
N GLU A 4 43.26 24.03 -14.98
CA GLU A 4 42.53 23.09 -15.81
C GLU A 4 41.02 23.39 -15.74
N ASN A 5 40.56 24.13 -16.74
CA ASN A 5 39.16 24.30 -17.04
C ASN A 5 38.60 22.94 -17.51
N LYS A 6 38.06 22.15 -16.56
CA LYS A 6 37.38 20.89 -16.86
C LYS A 6 36.08 21.21 -17.60
N LYS A 7 36.16 21.23 -18.93
CA LYS A 7 35.02 21.37 -19.86
C LYS A 7 33.97 20.32 -19.49
N MET A 8 32.88 20.73 -18.85
CA MET A 8 31.69 19.90 -18.71
C MET A 8 31.17 19.62 -20.12
N SER A 9 31.39 18.40 -20.61
CA SER A 9 30.70 17.92 -21.79
C SER A 9 29.20 17.92 -21.48
N LYS A 10 28.44 18.66 -22.30
CA LYS A 10 26.98 18.55 -22.34
C LYS A 10 26.66 17.08 -22.64
N VAL A 11 26.21 16.35 -21.63
CA VAL A 11 25.56 15.05 -21.85
C VAL A 11 24.19 15.38 -22.42
N GLU A 12 24.05 15.30 -23.74
CA GLU A 12 22.72 15.29 -24.36
C GLU A 12 22.01 14.01 -23.94
N THR A 13 21.11 14.14 -22.96
CA THR A 13 20.14 13.10 -22.63
C THR A 13 19.16 12.98 -23.79
N LYS A 14 19.43 12.09 -24.74
CA LYS A 14 18.41 11.62 -25.68
C LYS A 14 17.46 10.71 -24.91
N MET A 15 16.14 10.92 -25.07
CA MET A 15 15.16 9.93 -24.61
C MET A 15 15.45 8.61 -25.33
N PRO A 16 15.55 7.48 -24.62
CA PRO A 16 15.75 6.18 -25.26
C PRO A 16 14.59 5.88 -26.21
N GLU A 17 14.90 5.39 -27.42
CA GLU A 17 13.92 5.12 -28.48
C GLU A 17 12.96 3.97 -28.16
N LYS A 18 13.18 3.24 -27.05
CA LYS A 18 12.32 2.16 -26.57
C LYS A 18 12.26 2.17 -25.04
N ASP A 19 11.07 1.89 -24.49
CA ASP A 19 10.85 1.59 -23.08
C ASP A 19 11.49 0.23 -22.72
N ILE A 20 12.82 0.18 -22.66
CA ILE A 20 13.52 -1.00 -22.13
C ILE A 20 13.52 -0.86 -20.61
N LEU A 21 12.41 -1.24 -19.99
CA LEU A 21 12.33 -1.45 -18.55
C LEU A 21 13.02 -2.77 -18.20
N GLU A 22 14.32 -2.72 -17.96
CA GLU A 22 15.03 -3.83 -17.30
C GLU A 22 14.73 -3.79 -15.80
N TYR A 23 14.05 -4.81 -15.29
CA TYR A 23 13.84 -4.98 -13.86
C TYR A 23 14.89 -5.94 -13.30
N GLY A 24 15.56 -5.52 -12.23
CA GLY A 24 16.56 -6.31 -11.52
C GLY A 24 16.32 -6.24 -10.01
N VAL A 25 16.76 -7.27 -9.29
CA VAL A 25 16.79 -7.21 -7.83
C VAL A 25 17.96 -6.32 -7.42
N VAL A 26 17.66 -5.21 -6.75
CA VAL A 26 18.69 -4.30 -6.23
C VAL A 26 19.45 -5.03 -5.13
N SER A 27 20.76 -5.23 -5.31
CA SER A 27 21.60 -5.80 -4.26
C SER A 27 21.69 -4.85 -3.06
N LYS A 28 21.98 -5.36 -1.86
CA LYS A 28 22.13 -4.50 -0.66
C LYS A 28 23.16 -3.38 -0.88
N LYS A 29 24.28 -3.69 -1.54
CA LYS A 29 25.34 -2.73 -1.85
C LYS A 29 24.87 -1.64 -2.83
N ASP A 30 24.10 -2.02 -3.84
CA ASP A 30 23.53 -1.06 -4.80
C ASP A 30 22.45 -0.21 -4.13
N ALA A 31 21.63 -0.83 -3.27
CA ALA A 31 20.64 -0.14 -2.47
C ALA A 31 21.29 0.97 -1.62
N GLU A 32 22.39 0.68 -0.91
CA GLU A 32 23.11 1.67 -0.11
C GLU A 32 23.63 2.86 -0.94
N GLN A 33 24.03 2.64 -2.20
CA GLN A 33 24.51 3.68 -3.10
C GLN A 33 23.39 4.53 -3.71
N ILE A 34 22.27 3.90 -4.08
CA ILE A 34 21.14 4.61 -4.70
C ILE A 34 20.17 5.20 -3.67
N TRP A 35 20.16 4.69 -2.43
CA TRP A 35 19.23 5.11 -1.38
C TRP A 35 19.29 6.62 -1.08
N PRO A 36 20.46 7.29 -1.02
CA PRO A 36 20.51 8.74 -0.85
C PRO A 36 19.82 9.50 -1.98
N LEU A 37 19.98 9.04 -3.23
CA LEU A 37 19.33 9.63 -4.41
C LEU A 37 17.82 9.35 -4.40
N LEU A 38 17.43 8.10 -4.16
CA LEU A 38 16.02 7.70 -4.12
C LEU A 38 15.28 8.39 -2.98
N SER A 39 15.89 8.47 -1.81
CA SER A 39 15.29 9.15 -0.66
C SER A 39 15.20 10.67 -0.88
N LYS A 40 16.15 11.29 -1.56
CA LYS A 40 16.04 12.71 -1.89
C LYS A 40 14.94 12.99 -2.94
N ALA A 41 14.84 12.12 -3.94
CA ALA A 41 13.99 12.33 -5.11
C ALA A 41 12.55 11.83 -4.92
N PHE A 42 12.36 10.70 -4.24
CA PHE A 42 11.08 9.98 -4.20
C PHE A 42 10.50 9.79 -2.80
N PHE A 43 11.26 10.08 -1.74
CA PHE A 43 10.69 9.95 -0.40
C PHE A 43 9.68 11.07 -0.12
N PRO A 44 8.53 10.75 0.47
CA PRO A 44 7.54 11.76 0.81
C PRO A 44 8.12 12.80 1.75
N ARG A 45 7.92 14.07 1.42
CA ARG A 45 8.41 15.20 2.23
C ARG A 45 7.35 15.65 3.21
N GLU A 46 6.10 15.43 2.85
CA GLU A 46 4.91 15.77 3.60
C GLU A 46 4.83 14.90 4.87
N PRO A 47 4.77 15.51 6.07
CA PRO A 47 4.71 14.76 7.33
C PRO A 47 3.56 13.76 7.38
N ILE A 48 2.41 14.11 6.78
CA ILE A 48 1.23 13.23 6.76
C ILE A 48 1.49 11.96 5.97
N ILE A 49 2.15 12.04 4.80
CA ILE A 49 2.46 10.86 3.98
C ILE A 49 3.51 10.00 4.66
N ARG A 50 4.53 10.62 5.29
CA ARG A 50 5.53 9.91 6.10
C ARG A 50 4.87 9.16 7.27
N MET A 51 3.88 9.78 7.91
CA MET A 51 3.11 9.17 9.00
C MET A 51 2.26 8.01 8.48
N THR A 52 1.53 8.18 7.38
CA THR A 52 0.77 7.09 6.74
C THR A 52 1.67 5.90 6.43
N ARG A 53 2.87 6.14 5.87
CA ARG A 53 3.84 5.07 5.63
C ARG A 53 4.27 4.38 6.93
N ALA A 54 4.52 5.13 8.00
CA ALA A 54 4.91 4.56 9.29
C ALA A 54 3.83 3.63 9.85
N VAL A 55 2.57 4.04 9.76
CA VAL A 55 1.40 3.21 10.14
C VAL A 55 1.34 1.93 9.31
N LEU A 56 1.40 2.02 7.97
CA LEU A 56 1.32 0.86 7.08
C LEU A 56 2.49 -0.11 7.32
N SER A 57 3.72 0.41 7.43
CA SER A 57 4.90 -0.41 7.74
C SER A 57 4.80 -1.09 9.11
N HIS A 58 4.16 -0.45 10.10
CA HIS A 58 3.94 -1.06 11.41
C HIS A 58 2.91 -2.21 11.33
N LEU A 59 1.84 -2.06 10.54
CA LEU A 59 0.90 -3.15 10.27
C LEU A 59 1.59 -4.36 9.64
N GLU A 60 2.37 -4.13 8.57
CA GLU A 60 3.11 -5.17 7.84
C GLU A 60 4.11 -5.91 8.74
N ALA A 61 4.83 -5.18 9.59
CA ALA A 61 5.75 -5.77 10.56
C ALA A 61 5.03 -6.57 11.64
N SER A 62 3.79 -6.20 11.98
CA SER A 62 3.02 -6.81 13.07
C SER A 62 2.23 -8.05 12.64
N PHE A 63 1.95 -8.22 11.34
CA PHE A 63 1.21 -9.36 10.83
C PHE A 63 1.70 -9.80 9.45
N ASN A 64 2.32 -10.97 9.42
CA ASN A 64 2.72 -11.62 8.17
C ASN A 64 1.57 -12.47 7.61
N VAL A 65 0.86 -11.92 6.62
CA VAL A 65 -0.27 -12.58 5.97
C VAL A 65 0.12 -13.89 5.28
N PHE A 66 1.29 -13.95 4.65
CA PHE A 66 1.78 -15.14 3.94
C PHE A 66 1.95 -16.32 4.91
N LYS A 67 2.57 -16.06 6.07
CA LYS A 67 2.78 -17.06 7.11
C LYS A 67 1.46 -17.48 7.77
N ALA A 68 0.59 -16.51 8.07
CA ALA A 68 -0.69 -16.77 8.74
C ALA A 68 -1.62 -17.63 7.86
N GLU A 69 -1.70 -17.31 6.57
CA GLU A 69 -2.62 -17.97 5.63
C GLU A 69 -1.95 -19.15 4.89
N LYS A 70 -0.64 -19.39 5.09
CA LYS A 70 0.15 -20.46 4.47
C LYS A 70 0.09 -20.42 2.94
N VAL A 71 0.34 -19.24 2.36
CA VAL A 71 0.31 -19.00 0.91
C VAL A 71 1.55 -18.26 0.45
N ASP A 72 1.95 -18.51 -0.80
CA ASP A 72 3.09 -17.83 -1.43
C ASP A 72 2.70 -16.52 -2.13
N LYS A 73 1.40 -16.29 -2.34
CA LYS A 73 0.86 -15.07 -2.97
C LYS A 73 -0.46 -14.64 -2.33
N VAL A 74 -0.65 -13.34 -2.24
CA VAL A 74 -1.87 -12.70 -1.76
C VAL A 74 -2.29 -11.60 -2.74
N GLY A 75 -3.58 -11.28 -2.77
CA GLY A 75 -4.12 -10.18 -3.54
C GLY A 75 -4.38 -8.97 -2.65
N GLU A 76 -3.57 -7.92 -2.79
CA GLU A 76 -3.76 -6.69 -2.01
C GLU A 76 -4.72 -5.72 -2.71
N MET A 77 -5.74 -5.28 -1.97
CA MET A 77 -6.57 -4.12 -2.33
C MET A 77 -6.00 -2.88 -1.64
N ALA A 78 -4.99 -2.27 -2.26
CA ALA A 78 -4.21 -1.19 -1.67
C ALA A 78 -4.99 0.14 -1.55
N MET A 79 -5.97 0.37 -2.43
CA MET A 79 -6.80 1.57 -2.42
C MET A 79 -8.24 1.26 -2.80
N LEU A 80 -9.18 1.92 -2.13
CA LEU A 80 -10.61 1.85 -2.44
C LEU A 80 -11.20 3.26 -2.37
N THR A 81 -11.59 3.79 -3.51
CA THR A 81 -12.08 5.16 -3.63
C THR A 81 -13.39 5.17 -4.40
N VAL A 82 -14.34 5.97 -3.93
CA VAL A 82 -15.61 6.26 -4.63
C VAL A 82 -15.81 7.76 -4.56
N ASP A 83 -16.15 8.38 -5.69
CA ASP A 83 -16.51 9.79 -5.72
C ASP A 83 -17.76 10.02 -4.83
N PRO A 84 -17.74 10.99 -3.90
CA PRO A 84 -18.86 11.28 -3.00
C PRO A 84 -20.22 11.45 -3.70
N LYS A 85 -20.25 11.97 -4.93
CA LYS A 85 -21.48 12.13 -5.74
C LYS A 85 -22.20 10.80 -6.02
N TYR A 86 -21.47 9.69 -5.94
CA TYR A 86 -21.97 8.34 -6.16
C TYR A 86 -21.95 7.47 -4.89
N ALA A 87 -21.68 8.06 -3.73
CA ALA A 87 -21.73 7.37 -2.45
C ALA A 87 -23.13 6.79 -2.16
N GLY A 88 -23.21 5.78 -1.30
CA GLY A 88 -24.47 5.13 -0.92
C GLY A 88 -25.05 4.15 -1.95
N ARG A 89 -24.50 4.06 -3.16
CA ARG A 89 -25.01 3.18 -4.24
C ARG A 89 -24.41 1.77 -4.26
N GLY A 90 -23.68 1.38 -3.21
CA GLY A 90 -23.03 0.07 -3.14
C GLY A 90 -21.80 -0.12 -4.05
N ILE A 91 -21.30 0.95 -4.68
CA ILE A 91 -20.17 0.90 -5.63
C ILE A 91 -18.92 0.31 -5.00
N ALA A 92 -18.54 0.75 -3.80
CA ALA A 92 -17.36 0.26 -3.09
C ALA A 92 -17.40 -1.27 -2.91
N ARG A 93 -18.58 -1.82 -2.57
CA ARG A 93 -18.79 -3.26 -2.42
C ARG A 93 -18.64 -3.99 -3.76
N LYS A 94 -19.17 -3.42 -4.84
CA LYS A 94 -19.06 -4.00 -6.18
C LYS A 94 -17.62 -3.99 -6.69
N LEU A 95 -16.86 -2.92 -6.41
CA LEU A 95 -15.42 -2.83 -6.72
C LEU A 95 -14.63 -3.93 -6.01
N VAL A 96 -14.88 -4.14 -4.70
CA VAL A 96 -14.25 -5.24 -3.95
C VAL A 96 -14.56 -6.58 -4.59
N GLN A 97 -15.81 -6.87 -4.92
CA GLN A 97 -16.20 -8.15 -5.55
C GLN A 97 -15.56 -8.35 -6.92
N MET A 98 -15.52 -7.31 -7.75
CA MET A 98 -14.84 -7.38 -9.05
C MET A 98 -13.33 -7.61 -8.91
N ALA A 99 -12.72 -7.04 -7.87
CA ALA A 99 -11.32 -7.30 -7.55
C ALA A 99 -11.12 -8.75 -7.07
N GLU A 100 -12.00 -9.29 -6.21
CA GLU A 100 -11.99 -10.72 -5.83
C GLU A 100 -12.06 -11.63 -7.06
N ASP A 101 -12.99 -11.38 -7.97
CA ASP A 101 -13.14 -12.16 -9.20
C ASP A 101 -11.86 -12.14 -10.07
N LEU A 102 -11.19 -10.98 -10.16
CA LEU A 102 -9.92 -10.85 -10.86
C LEU A 102 -8.78 -11.61 -10.18
N LEU A 103 -8.73 -11.60 -8.85
CA LEU A 103 -7.74 -12.32 -8.06
C LEU A 103 -7.93 -13.84 -8.20
N VAL A 104 -9.16 -14.34 -8.13
CA VAL A 104 -9.49 -15.75 -8.36
C VAL A 104 -9.05 -16.20 -9.75
N LYS A 105 -9.32 -15.39 -10.79
CA LYS A 105 -8.85 -15.68 -12.17
C LYS A 105 -7.32 -15.73 -12.30
N LYS A 106 -6.58 -15.10 -11.39
CA LYS A 106 -5.11 -15.17 -11.29
C LYS A 106 -4.62 -16.30 -10.37
N GLY A 107 -5.53 -17.18 -9.95
CA GLY A 107 -5.26 -18.29 -9.04
C GLY A 107 -4.85 -17.83 -7.63
N ILE A 108 -5.28 -16.64 -7.20
CA ILE A 108 -5.03 -16.12 -5.85
C ILE A 108 -6.21 -16.53 -4.96
N THR A 109 -5.91 -17.11 -3.80
CA THR A 109 -6.91 -17.66 -2.88
C THR A 109 -7.16 -16.77 -1.66
N ILE A 110 -6.26 -15.82 -1.37
CA ILE A 110 -6.36 -14.89 -0.24
C ILE A 110 -6.39 -13.45 -0.75
N ALA A 111 -7.46 -12.73 -0.41
CA ALA A 111 -7.51 -11.28 -0.53
C ALA A 111 -7.12 -10.62 0.79
N TYR A 112 -6.44 -9.48 0.70
CA TYR A 112 -5.83 -8.76 1.82
C TYR A 112 -6.00 -7.25 1.63
N SER A 113 -6.15 -6.50 2.71
CA SER A 113 -6.06 -5.03 2.68
C SER A 113 -5.64 -4.46 4.03
N GLN A 114 -4.96 -3.32 3.99
CA GLN A 114 -4.70 -2.45 5.14
C GLN A 114 -5.76 -1.35 5.19
N ALA A 115 -6.85 -1.59 5.90
CA ALA A 115 -7.95 -0.64 6.04
C ALA A 115 -7.58 0.46 7.05
N THR A 116 -7.14 1.61 6.55
CA THR A 116 -6.75 2.80 7.33
C THR A 116 -7.89 3.80 7.54
N ASN A 117 -9.11 3.47 7.10
CA ASN A 117 -10.32 4.28 7.26
C ASN A 117 -11.46 3.38 7.76
N ILE A 118 -12.25 3.88 8.72
CA ILE A 118 -13.41 3.16 9.27
C ILE A 118 -14.45 2.80 8.19
N VAL A 119 -14.58 3.62 7.15
CA VAL A 119 -15.51 3.39 6.03
C VAL A 119 -15.07 2.19 5.20
N SER A 120 -13.79 2.12 4.81
CA SER A 120 -13.28 0.98 4.04
C SER A 120 -13.29 -0.30 4.88
N HIS A 121 -12.96 -0.22 6.17
CA HIS A 121 -13.07 -1.33 7.11
C HIS A 121 -14.50 -1.91 7.13
N LYS A 122 -15.52 -1.05 7.26
CA LYS A 122 -16.93 -1.46 7.20
C LYS A 122 -17.31 -2.11 5.86
N VAL A 123 -16.78 -1.62 4.73
CA VAL A 123 -17.01 -2.23 3.42
C VAL A 123 -16.42 -3.64 3.38
N PHE A 124 -15.17 -3.82 3.81
CA PHE A 124 -14.52 -5.13 3.86
C PHE A 124 -15.27 -6.10 4.77
N THR A 125 -15.69 -5.67 5.97
CA THR A 125 -16.52 -6.52 6.86
C THR A 125 -17.81 -6.95 6.17
N LYS A 126 -18.51 -6.05 5.48
CA LYS A 126 -19.73 -6.39 4.70
C LYS A 126 -19.45 -7.33 3.50
N CYS A 127 -18.22 -7.36 3.01
CA CYS A 127 -17.77 -8.30 1.99
C CYS A 127 -17.32 -9.65 2.56
N GLY A 128 -17.35 -9.84 3.89
CA GLY A 128 -16.97 -11.07 4.56
C GLY A 128 -15.47 -11.18 4.86
N TYR A 129 -14.76 -10.06 4.95
CA TYR A 129 -13.38 -10.06 5.42
C TYR A 129 -13.34 -10.12 6.95
N GLU A 130 -12.38 -10.89 7.45
CA GLU A 130 -12.07 -11.01 8.86
C GLU A 130 -11.01 -9.98 9.24
N THR A 131 -11.17 -9.33 10.39
CA THR A 131 -10.14 -8.45 10.94
C THR A 131 -9.09 -9.29 11.66
N ARG A 132 -7.85 -9.25 11.17
CA ARG A 132 -6.72 -10.04 11.70
C ARG A 132 -5.93 -9.28 12.76
N LEU A 133 -5.78 -7.97 12.57
CA LEU A 133 -5.04 -7.08 13.45
C LEU A 133 -5.70 -5.70 13.42
N THR A 134 -5.67 -5.00 14.55
CA THR A 134 -5.96 -3.57 14.62
C THR A 134 -4.87 -2.86 15.40
N ILE A 135 -4.51 -1.66 14.97
CA ILE A 135 -3.59 -0.78 15.68
C ILE A 135 -4.22 0.60 15.84
N ASP A 136 -4.09 1.18 17.03
CA ASP A 136 -4.59 2.52 17.30
C ASP A 136 -3.64 3.57 16.74
N PHE A 137 -4.17 4.68 16.26
CA PHE A 137 -3.39 5.81 15.76
C PHE A 137 -2.82 6.69 16.87
N GLU A 138 -3.40 6.66 18.07
CA GLU A 138 -3.01 7.53 19.18
C GLU A 138 -1.52 7.42 19.58
N PRO A 139 -0.89 6.23 19.58
CA PRO A 139 0.53 6.10 19.91
C PRO A 139 1.49 6.58 18.80
N PHE A 140 0.99 6.91 17.61
CA PHE A 140 1.86 7.21 16.47
C PHE A 140 2.37 8.66 16.50
N GLU A 141 3.70 8.78 16.56
CA GLU A 141 4.41 10.05 16.51
C GLU A 141 5.51 10.00 15.44
N LEU A 142 5.75 11.14 14.79
CA LEU A 142 6.85 11.32 13.85
C LEU A 142 7.84 12.31 14.47
N ASN A 143 9.02 11.83 14.83
CA ASN A 143 10.05 12.63 15.52
C ASN A 143 9.53 13.30 16.80
N GLY A 144 8.78 12.55 17.63
CA GLY A 144 8.20 13.05 18.89
C GLY A 144 7.02 14.03 18.72
N LYS A 145 6.47 14.15 17.51
CA LYS A 145 5.31 14.99 17.22
C LYS A 145 4.14 14.15 16.73
N ARG A 146 2.96 14.36 17.33
CA ARG A 146 1.69 13.86 16.81
C ARG A 146 1.36 14.56 15.49
N ILE A 147 1.31 13.78 14.41
CA ILE A 147 0.99 14.27 13.06
C ILE A 147 -0.49 14.07 12.73
N LEU A 148 -1.10 12.99 13.22
CA LEU A 148 -2.51 12.69 12.98
C LEU A 148 -3.40 13.51 13.92
N ASP A 149 -4.30 14.28 13.33
CA ASP A 149 -5.37 14.97 14.05
C ASP A 149 -6.63 14.09 14.00
N LEU A 150 -6.80 13.24 15.01
CA LEU A 150 -7.90 12.27 15.06
C LEU A 150 -9.28 12.93 15.02
N SER A 151 -9.40 14.19 15.46
CA SER A 151 -10.65 14.95 15.40
C SER A 151 -11.13 15.20 13.96
N LYS A 152 -10.21 15.15 12.99
CA LYS A 152 -10.48 15.35 11.56
C LYS A 152 -10.56 14.05 10.76
N MET A 153 -10.52 12.89 11.42
CA MET A 153 -10.48 11.58 10.76
C MET A 153 -11.84 10.88 10.68
N GLU A 154 -12.94 11.63 10.84
CA GLU A 154 -14.33 11.12 10.71
C GLU A 154 -14.60 9.87 11.56
N GLY A 155 -14.07 9.85 12.79
CA GLY A 155 -14.18 8.73 13.73
C GLY A 155 -13.23 7.56 13.46
N THR A 156 -12.32 7.69 12.49
CA THR A 156 -11.25 6.72 12.28
C THR A 156 -10.16 6.92 13.33
N THR A 157 -10.05 5.97 14.26
CA THR A 157 -9.03 5.98 15.33
C THR A 157 -7.98 4.88 15.20
N LYS A 158 -8.19 3.95 14.26
CA LYS A 158 -7.36 2.75 14.09
C LYS A 158 -7.21 2.37 12.63
N ALA A 159 -6.14 1.67 12.32
CA ALA A 159 -6.01 0.90 11.10
C ALA A 159 -6.15 -0.59 11.38
N ALA A 160 -6.56 -1.35 10.37
CA ALA A 160 -6.79 -2.78 10.47
C ALA A 160 -6.16 -3.54 9.31
N ILE A 161 -5.62 -4.72 9.58
CA ILE A 161 -5.42 -5.72 8.54
C ILE A 161 -6.68 -6.57 8.44
N VAL A 162 -7.18 -6.71 7.22
CA VAL A 162 -8.31 -7.58 6.92
C VAL A 162 -7.92 -8.60 5.87
N THR A 163 -8.40 -9.84 6.03
CA THR A 163 -8.20 -10.91 5.04
C THR A 163 -9.50 -11.64 4.74
N LYS A 164 -9.55 -12.29 3.58
CA LYS A 164 -10.65 -13.17 3.18
C LYS A 164 -10.12 -14.29 2.30
N ASN A 165 -10.55 -15.51 2.59
CA ASN A 165 -10.37 -16.62 1.65
C ASN A 165 -11.39 -16.47 0.51
N ILE A 166 -10.88 -16.22 -0.69
CA ILE A 166 -11.64 -16.04 -1.93
C ILE A 166 -11.49 -17.23 -2.88
N GLY A 167 -10.64 -18.21 -2.54
CA GLY A 167 -10.43 -19.42 -3.32
C GLY A 167 -11.53 -20.47 -3.18
N ILE A 168 -12.41 -20.33 -2.19
CA ILE A 168 -13.58 -21.20 -2.02
C ILE A 168 -14.70 -20.64 -2.91
N SER A 169 -14.99 -21.34 -4.02
CA SER A 169 -16.17 -21.02 -4.83
C SER A 169 -17.44 -21.13 -3.97
N LYS A 170 -18.38 -20.20 -4.16
CA LYS A 170 -19.71 -20.24 -3.52
C LYS A 170 -20.61 -21.34 -4.11
N GLU A 171 -20.08 -22.51 -4.45
CA GLU A 171 -20.86 -23.60 -5.03
C GLU A 171 -21.39 -24.61 -4.00
N ASN A 172 -21.01 -24.51 -2.72
CA ASN A 172 -21.53 -25.40 -1.67
C ASN A 172 -22.42 -24.68 -0.65
N LYS A 173 -23.50 -24.06 -1.12
CA LYS A 173 -24.72 -23.86 -0.32
C LYS A 173 -25.92 -24.32 -1.14
N LEU A 174 -26.04 -25.65 -1.26
CA LEU A 174 -27.30 -26.35 -1.54
C LEU A 174 -28.14 -26.36 -0.25
#